data_AF-A0A520RG37-F1
#
_entry.id   AF-A0A520RG37-F1
#
_cell.length_a   1.000
_cell.length_b   1.000
_cell.length_c   1.000
_cell.angle_alpha   90.00
_cell.angle_beta   90.00
_cell.angle_gamma   90.00
#
_symmetry.space_group_name_H-M   'P 1'
#
loop_
_entity.id
_entity.type
_entity.pdbx_description
1 polymer ?
#
loop_
_entity_poly.entity_id
_entity_poly.type
_entity_poly.pdbx_seq_one_letter_code
_entity_poly.pdbx_strand_id
1 'polypeptide(L)'
;MSKLVSGEETLSSKFDLRDVTQFDDEQDQPRLSDISKEFRNSGMLWLQGVFESQLLEDLRSAYLKEYVGLNEEDHPKVCLDVGDKDRNMYTVIKKPPFDHPDLHQSPLLFPVLRSILKKGMIIQSFGIVSAPSGSQRQHLHVDHSALFGEMHDFGSFLPSYAITLTIPLVDLNEETGTTAIWPGSHRNASKVPDDDGNLSYEHAVLPKAKAGDCLMWDFRTWHCGTPNLTDSDRPLLYMTLSRSWFEDRCNYNRLGGRFPLLVSQNFLKGLDHDQKKLFQAASICDGYQPGDLMRFEGVLLVLLRVNRHGWIHHAVSIEAKKDGAVKTMLPRENASHHGHRLFAAVFLICGDQDDMLAQSGTFASRINQPLVAFR
;
A
#
# COMPACT_ATOMS: atom_id res chain seq x y z
N MET A 1 33.76 -15.54 3.67
CA MET A 1 32.80 -15.97 2.64
C MET A 1 32.19 -17.31 3.05
N SER A 2 31.41 -17.30 4.13
CA SER A 2 30.66 -18.47 4.59
C SER A 2 29.58 -18.81 3.55
N LYS A 3 29.44 -20.10 3.28
CA LYS A 3 28.51 -20.70 2.31
C LYS A 3 27.14 -20.01 2.35
N LEU A 4 26.79 -19.29 1.29
CA LEU A 4 25.41 -19.03 0.92
C LEU A 4 24.75 -20.41 0.80
N VAL A 5 23.95 -20.80 1.78
CA VAL A 5 23.24 -22.07 1.73
C VAL A 5 22.24 -21.95 0.59
N SER A 6 22.49 -22.75 -0.45
CA SER A 6 21.63 -23.03 -1.58
C SER A 6 20.27 -23.54 -1.08
N GLY A 7 19.34 -22.63 -0.81
CA GLY A 7 17.97 -22.92 -0.40
C GLY A 7 16.91 -22.63 -1.48
N GLU A 8 17.31 -22.11 -2.65
CA GLU A 8 16.37 -21.67 -3.69
C GLU A 8 15.66 -22.82 -4.44
N GLU A 9 16.28 -24.00 -4.53
CA GLU A 9 15.68 -25.14 -5.23
C GLU A 9 14.61 -25.87 -4.39
N THR A 10 14.66 -25.72 -3.07
CA THR A 10 13.72 -26.37 -2.13
C THR A 10 12.80 -25.37 -1.41
N LEU A 11 12.79 -24.11 -1.85
CA LEU A 11 11.95 -23.08 -1.25
C LEU A 11 10.47 -23.34 -1.56
N SER A 12 9.71 -23.80 -0.57
CA SER A 12 8.28 -24.10 -0.72
C SER A 12 7.43 -22.89 -1.10
N SER A 13 7.91 -21.68 -0.81
CA SER A 13 7.28 -20.42 -1.18
C SER A 13 7.66 -19.90 -2.57
N LYS A 14 8.41 -20.67 -3.36
CA LYS A 14 8.72 -20.37 -4.76
C LYS A 14 7.78 -21.13 -5.70
N PHE A 15 7.07 -20.39 -6.55
CA PHE A 15 6.11 -20.95 -7.49
C PHE A 15 6.46 -20.52 -8.92
N ASP A 16 6.63 -21.50 -9.78
CA ASP A 16 6.82 -21.26 -11.22
C ASP A 16 5.45 -21.12 -11.91
N LEU A 17 5.21 -19.94 -12.50
CA LEU A 17 3.97 -19.62 -13.20
C LEU A 17 4.19 -19.45 -14.71
N ARG A 18 5.38 -19.76 -15.24
CA ARG A 18 5.69 -19.55 -16.67
C ARG A 18 4.79 -20.34 -17.62
N ASP A 19 4.28 -21.49 -17.18
CA ASP A 19 3.34 -22.33 -17.93
C ASP A 19 1.87 -22.05 -17.57
N VAL A 20 1.60 -21.02 -16.77
CA VAL A 20 0.25 -20.61 -16.35
C VAL A 20 -0.09 -19.28 -17.02
N THR A 21 -1.23 -19.22 -17.69
CA THR A 21 -1.69 -17.99 -18.35
C THR A 21 -2.65 -17.19 -17.47
N GLN A 22 -3.51 -17.88 -16.72
CA GLN A 22 -4.46 -17.30 -15.77
C GLN A 22 -4.83 -18.32 -14.70
N PHE A 23 -5.23 -17.83 -13.52
CA PHE A 23 -5.97 -18.65 -12.57
C PHE A 23 -7.48 -18.43 -12.70
N ASP A 24 -8.22 -19.52 -12.63
CA ASP A 24 -9.66 -19.52 -12.42
C ASP A 24 -9.95 -19.66 -10.92
N ASP A 25 -10.68 -18.69 -10.34
CA ASP A 25 -10.93 -18.62 -8.89
C ASP A 25 -11.66 -19.88 -8.34
N GLU A 26 -12.39 -20.63 -9.17
CA GLU A 26 -13.11 -21.85 -8.77
C GLU A 26 -12.29 -23.11 -9.06
N GLN A 27 -11.76 -23.26 -10.27
CA GLN A 27 -11.06 -24.47 -10.70
C GLN A 27 -9.67 -24.59 -10.05
N ASP A 28 -8.97 -23.46 -9.87
CA ASP A 28 -7.64 -23.42 -9.27
C ASP A 28 -7.67 -23.23 -7.75
N GLN A 29 -8.85 -23.30 -7.12
CA GLN A 29 -9.00 -23.14 -5.67
C GLN A 29 -8.03 -23.99 -4.84
N PRO A 30 -7.77 -25.28 -5.17
CA PRO A 30 -6.79 -26.08 -4.44
C PRO A 30 -5.37 -25.49 -4.52
N ARG A 31 -4.91 -25.11 -5.72
CA ARG A 31 -3.58 -24.52 -5.95
C ARG A 31 -3.44 -23.16 -5.29
N LEU A 32 -4.45 -22.30 -5.39
CA LEU A 32 -4.50 -21.01 -4.71
C LEU A 32 -4.52 -21.16 -3.18
N SER A 33 -5.17 -22.20 -2.66
CA SER A 33 -5.18 -22.54 -1.23
C SER A 33 -3.80 -22.97 -0.75
N ASP A 34 -3.07 -23.77 -1.53
CA ASP A 34 -1.70 -24.18 -1.21
C ASP A 34 -0.75 -22.98 -1.22
N ILE A 35 -0.81 -22.11 -2.24
CA ILE A 35 -0.04 -20.86 -2.29
C ILE A 35 -0.34 -19.98 -1.06
N SER A 36 -1.62 -19.80 -0.71
CA SER A 36 -2.04 -19.03 0.47
C SER A 36 -1.55 -19.64 1.78
N LYS A 37 -1.53 -20.97 1.87
CA LYS A 37 -1.00 -21.71 3.02
C LYS A 37 0.50 -21.49 3.16
N GLU A 38 1.24 -21.56 2.05
CA GLU A 38 2.68 -21.28 2.06
C GLU A 38 2.95 -19.84 2.49
N PHE A 39 2.27 -18.83 1.95
CA PHE A 39 2.43 -17.46 2.41
C PHE A 39 2.12 -17.30 3.91
N ARG A 40 1.11 -17.99 4.45
CA ARG A 40 0.84 -17.97 5.90
C ARG A 40 1.96 -18.61 6.72
N ASN A 41 2.61 -19.64 6.19
CA ASN A 41 3.69 -20.36 6.85
C ASN A 41 5.00 -19.58 6.82
N SER A 42 5.40 -19.12 5.63
CA SER A 42 6.67 -18.47 5.35
C SER A 42 6.64 -16.95 5.51
N GLY A 43 5.47 -16.31 5.42
CA GLY A 43 5.37 -14.84 5.36
C GLY A 43 5.88 -14.23 4.07
N MET A 44 6.16 -15.04 3.03
CA MET A 44 6.66 -14.56 1.74
C MET A 44 6.31 -15.50 0.59
N LEU A 45 6.26 -14.98 -0.64
CA LEU A 45 6.17 -15.74 -1.88
C LEU A 45 7.13 -15.17 -2.94
N TRP A 46 7.66 -16.06 -3.76
CA TRP A 46 8.34 -15.74 -5.01
C TRP A 46 7.57 -16.40 -6.15
N LEU A 47 6.88 -15.59 -6.96
CA LEU A 47 6.15 -16.05 -8.14
C LEU A 47 6.99 -15.74 -9.39
N GLN A 48 7.30 -16.76 -10.20
CA GLN A 48 8.15 -16.61 -11.37
C GLN A 48 7.33 -16.42 -12.65
N GLY A 49 7.76 -15.50 -13.51
CA GLY A 49 7.12 -15.27 -14.82
C GLY A 49 5.72 -14.67 -14.73
N VAL A 50 5.52 -13.68 -13.86
CA VAL A 50 4.19 -13.04 -13.67
C VAL A 50 3.90 -11.99 -14.74
N PHE A 51 4.92 -11.26 -15.17
CA PHE A 51 4.76 -10.13 -16.10
C PHE A 51 5.55 -10.34 -17.40
N GLU A 52 4.95 -9.93 -18.52
CA GLU A 52 5.52 -10.08 -19.85
C GLU A 52 6.64 -9.07 -20.14
N SER A 53 7.57 -9.45 -21.01
CA SER A 53 8.77 -8.66 -21.32
C SER A 53 8.47 -7.28 -21.90
N GLN A 54 7.39 -7.11 -22.69
CA GLN A 54 7.07 -5.80 -23.28
C GLN A 54 6.65 -4.77 -22.23
N LEU A 55 5.78 -5.15 -21.29
CA LEU A 55 5.38 -4.27 -20.18
C LEU A 55 6.60 -3.87 -19.34
N LEU A 56 7.51 -4.81 -19.07
CA LEU A 56 8.73 -4.53 -18.31
C LEU A 56 9.64 -3.55 -19.03
N GLU A 57 9.77 -3.67 -20.35
CA GLU A 57 10.57 -2.74 -21.14
C GLU A 57 9.98 -1.32 -21.11
N ASP A 58 8.65 -1.21 -21.21
CA ASP A 58 7.95 0.08 -21.13
C ASP A 58 8.13 0.71 -19.75
N LEU A 59 7.96 -0.07 -18.67
CA LEU A 59 8.15 0.38 -17.29
C LEU A 59 9.59 0.81 -17.03
N ARG A 60 10.57 0.03 -17.51
CA ARG A 60 12.00 0.35 -17.38
C ARG A 60 12.36 1.61 -18.16
N SER A 61 11.86 1.75 -19.38
CA SER A 61 12.06 2.95 -20.19
C SER A 61 11.47 4.20 -19.54
N ALA A 62 10.27 4.09 -18.97
CA ALA A 62 9.65 5.16 -18.20
C ALA A 62 10.44 5.50 -16.94
N TYR A 63 10.96 4.50 -16.22
CA TYR A 63 11.82 4.71 -15.05
C TYR A 63 13.08 5.52 -15.40
N LEU A 64 13.82 5.06 -16.41
CA LEU A 64 15.06 5.71 -16.86
C LEU A 64 14.81 7.14 -17.35
N LYS A 65 13.66 7.39 -17.99
CA LYS A 65 13.32 8.71 -18.52
C LYS A 65 12.85 9.69 -17.46
N GLU A 66 12.06 9.24 -16.49
CA GLU A 66 11.36 10.13 -15.54
C GLU A 66 12.07 10.31 -14.21
N TYR A 67 12.91 9.36 -13.77
CA TYR A 67 13.49 9.37 -12.41
C TYR A 67 15.01 9.34 -12.38
N VAL A 68 15.67 8.72 -13.37
CA VAL A 68 17.13 8.69 -13.41
C VAL A 68 17.66 10.04 -13.87
N GLY A 69 18.62 10.59 -13.13
CA GLY A 69 19.26 11.86 -13.45
C GLY A 69 18.44 13.11 -13.13
N LEU A 70 17.40 12.99 -12.27
CA LEU A 70 16.71 14.15 -11.71
C LEU A 70 17.70 15.10 -11.03
N ASN A 71 17.51 16.41 -11.25
CA ASN A 71 18.34 17.44 -10.63
C ASN A 71 18.02 17.59 -9.12
N GLU A 72 18.88 18.30 -8.38
CA GLU A 72 18.74 18.52 -6.93
C GLU A 72 17.43 19.22 -6.53
N GLU A 73 16.80 19.95 -7.45
CA GLU A 73 15.54 20.63 -7.20
C GLU A 73 14.34 19.68 -7.33
N ASP A 74 14.33 18.83 -8.36
CA ASP A 74 13.20 17.97 -8.71
C ASP A 74 13.22 16.63 -7.95
N HIS A 75 14.42 16.10 -7.66
CA HIS A 75 14.59 14.86 -6.90
C HIS A 75 13.80 14.84 -5.58
N PRO A 76 13.93 15.81 -4.65
CA PRO A 76 13.22 15.78 -3.37
C PRO A 76 11.70 15.99 -3.48
N LYS A 77 11.18 16.40 -4.65
CA LYS A 77 9.74 16.59 -4.87
C LYS A 77 9.02 15.25 -5.10
N VAL A 78 9.74 14.28 -5.65
CA VAL A 78 9.20 12.97 -6.07
C VAL A 78 9.85 11.78 -5.37
N CYS A 79 11.00 12.01 -4.73
CA CYS A 79 11.80 10.99 -4.10
C CYS A 79 11.92 11.23 -2.59
N LEU A 80 12.00 10.13 -1.87
CA LEU A 80 12.46 10.07 -0.50
C LEU A 80 13.63 9.10 -0.41
N ASP A 81 14.66 9.50 0.32
CA ASP A 81 15.78 8.61 0.59
C ASP A 81 15.36 7.61 1.68
N VAL A 82 15.51 6.33 1.37
CA VAL A 82 15.21 5.20 2.25
C VAL A 82 16.43 4.29 2.38
N GLY A 83 16.37 3.29 3.26
CA GLY A 83 17.59 2.64 3.74
C GLY A 83 18.44 3.62 4.55
N ASP A 84 19.73 3.39 4.66
CA ASP A 84 20.63 4.32 5.36
C ASP A 84 20.96 5.55 4.48
N LYS A 85 19.91 6.04 3.79
CA LYS A 85 19.86 7.12 2.78
C LYS A 85 20.60 6.81 1.48
N ASP A 86 20.74 5.53 1.17
CA ASP A 86 21.46 5.03 0.01
C ASP A 86 20.53 4.45 -1.06
N ARG A 87 19.22 4.60 -0.90
CA ARG A 87 18.18 4.16 -1.85
C ARG A 87 17.13 5.22 -2.05
N ASN A 88 16.54 5.22 -3.23
CA ASN A 88 15.58 6.21 -3.66
C ASN A 88 14.19 5.58 -3.73
N MET A 89 13.24 6.09 -2.95
CA MET A 89 11.82 5.73 -3.05
C MET A 89 11.08 6.82 -3.82
N TYR A 90 10.72 6.54 -5.07
CA TYR A 90 10.01 7.44 -5.95
C TYR A 90 8.50 7.23 -5.85
N THR A 91 7.76 8.33 -5.64
CA THR A 91 6.30 8.36 -5.81
C THR A 91 5.97 8.33 -7.30
N VAL A 92 5.17 7.34 -7.71
CA VAL A 92 4.80 7.14 -9.12
C VAL A 92 3.30 7.41 -9.31
N ILE A 93 2.98 8.19 -10.34
CA ILE A 93 1.60 8.43 -10.76
C ILE A 93 1.14 7.27 -11.66
N LYS A 94 -0.06 6.72 -11.40
CA LYS A 94 -0.75 5.74 -12.26
C LYS A 94 -1.21 6.40 -13.58
N LYS A 95 -0.26 6.56 -14.50
CA LYS A 95 -0.40 6.96 -15.91
C LYS A 95 0.39 5.97 -16.77
N PRO A 96 0.21 5.92 -18.11
CA PRO A 96 0.97 4.98 -18.93
C PRO A 96 2.49 5.14 -18.77
N PRO A 97 3.27 4.06 -18.64
CA PRO A 97 2.85 2.64 -18.63
C PRO A 97 2.46 2.08 -17.24
N PHE A 98 2.59 2.88 -16.17
CA PHE A 98 2.33 2.47 -14.79
C PHE A 98 0.85 2.21 -14.47
N ASP A 99 -0.08 2.58 -15.35
CA ASP A 99 -1.51 2.28 -15.25
C ASP A 99 -1.92 0.99 -16.01
N HIS A 100 -0.95 0.22 -16.52
CA HIS A 100 -1.24 -1.02 -17.23
C HIS A 100 -2.15 -1.95 -16.41
N PRO A 101 -3.19 -2.57 -17.02
CA PRO A 101 -4.14 -3.46 -16.34
C PRO A 101 -3.47 -4.53 -15.49
N ASP A 102 -2.43 -5.19 -15.98
CA ASP A 102 -1.76 -6.27 -15.23
C ASP A 102 -1.19 -5.81 -13.87
N LEU A 103 -0.83 -4.53 -13.73
CA LEU A 103 -0.35 -4.00 -12.46
C LEU A 103 -1.45 -3.90 -11.40
N HIS A 104 -2.72 -3.99 -11.77
CA HIS A 104 -3.84 -3.94 -10.84
C HIS A 104 -4.93 -5.00 -11.07
N GLN A 105 -4.72 -5.89 -12.05
CA GLN A 105 -5.65 -6.93 -12.49
C GLN A 105 -4.94 -8.15 -13.11
N SER A 106 -3.64 -8.35 -12.87
CA SER A 106 -2.93 -9.51 -13.45
C SER A 106 -3.66 -10.83 -13.15
N PRO A 107 -3.91 -11.65 -14.19
CA PRO A 107 -4.65 -12.91 -14.06
C PRO A 107 -3.86 -13.99 -13.29
N LEU A 108 -2.57 -13.77 -13.06
CA LEU A 108 -1.72 -14.64 -12.25
C LEU A 108 -1.59 -14.13 -10.81
N LEU A 109 -1.43 -12.82 -10.64
CA LEU A 109 -1.12 -12.23 -9.35
C LEU A 109 -2.35 -11.97 -8.48
N PHE A 110 -3.42 -11.40 -9.06
CA PHE A 110 -4.56 -10.95 -8.26
C PHE A 110 -5.40 -12.09 -7.66
N PRO A 111 -5.57 -13.25 -8.31
CA PRO A 111 -6.14 -14.43 -7.67
C PRO A 111 -5.36 -14.88 -6.42
N VAL A 112 -4.02 -14.85 -6.46
CA VAL A 112 -3.15 -15.15 -5.32
C VAL A 112 -3.33 -14.11 -4.20
N LEU A 113 -3.32 -12.82 -4.52
CA LEU A 113 -3.54 -11.75 -3.53
C LEU A 113 -4.92 -11.87 -2.87
N ARG A 114 -5.97 -12.17 -3.64
CA ARG A 114 -7.33 -12.41 -3.12
C ARG A 114 -7.38 -13.64 -2.22
N SER A 115 -6.61 -14.70 -2.50
CA SER A 115 -6.59 -15.89 -1.64
C SER A 115 -6.00 -15.58 -0.25
N ILE A 116 -5.07 -14.60 -0.16
CA ILE A 116 -4.40 -14.17 1.08
C ILE A 116 -5.19 -13.07 1.81
N LEU A 117 -5.42 -11.91 1.17
CA LEU A 117 -6.05 -10.73 1.79
C LEU A 117 -7.59 -10.78 1.77
N LYS A 118 -8.17 -11.73 1.04
CA LYS A 118 -9.62 -11.90 0.81
C LYS A 118 -10.24 -10.77 -0.03
N LYS A 119 -11.53 -10.93 -0.34
CA LYS A 119 -12.32 -9.92 -1.03
C LYS A 119 -12.36 -8.65 -0.16
N GLY A 120 -12.11 -7.48 -0.77
CA GLY A 120 -12.03 -6.20 -0.06
C GLY A 120 -10.60 -5.75 0.27
N MET A 121 -9.59 -6.29 -0.41
CA MET A 121 -8.25 -5.72 -0.41
C MET A 121 -8.20 -4.38 -1.17
N ILE A 122 -7.30 -3.50 -0.77
CA ILE A 122 -7.04 -2.20 -1.39
C ILE A 122 -5.54 -2.08 -1.67
N ILE A 123 -5.18 -1.28 -2.67
CA ILE A 123 -3.81 -0.81 -2.86
C ILE A 123 -3.65 0.44 -1.98
N GLN A 124 -2.66 0.44 -1.10
CA GLN A 124 -2.36 1.57 -0.24
C GLN A 124 -1.31 2.49 -0.86
N SER A 125 -0.27 1.91 -1.47
CA SER A 125 0.79 2.68 -2.11
C SER A 125 1.32 1.98 -3.35
N PHE A 126 1.93 2.77 -4.23
CA PHE A 126 2.53 2.33 -5.47
C PHE A 126 3.67 3.26 -5.84
N GLY A 127 4.83 2.71 -6.19
CA GLY A 127 6.01 3.52 -6.48
C GLY A 127 7.18 2.68 -6.95
N ILE A 128 8.37 3.27 -6.98
CA ILE A 128 9.61 2.57 -7.29
C ILE A 128 10.57 2.74 -6.12
N VAL A 129 11.15 1.63 -5.65
CA VAL A 129 12.33 1.68 -4.79
C VAL A 129 13.53 1.30 -5.64
N SER A 130 14.48 2.21 -5.78
CA SER A 130 15.71 2.00 -6.52
C SER A 130 16.91 1.96 -5.58
N ALA A 131 17.80 1.00 -5.80
CA ALA A 131 19.13 1.00 -5.23
C ALA A 131 20.13 1.49 -6.28
N PRO A 132 20.60 2.75 -6.19
CA PRO A 132 21.68 3.25 -7.02
C PRO A 132 22.93 2.36 -7.03
N SER A 133 23.81 2.59 -8.01
CA SER A 133 25.14 1.98 -8.01
C SER A 133 25.87 2.23 -6.69
N GLY A 134 26.41 1.17 -6.08
CA GLY A 134 27.16 1.25 -4.83
C GLY A 134 26.31 1.34 -3.55
N SER A 135 24.97 1.26 -3.64
CA SER A 135 24.11 1.13 -2.46
C SER A 135 24.59 -0.01 -1.57
N GLN A 136 24.59 0.25 -0.27
CA GLN A 136 24.98 -0.71 0.74
C GLN A 136 23.79 -1.59 1.15
N ARG A 137 24.05 -2.47 2.10
CA ARG A 137 23.01 -3.27 2.74
C ARG A 137 22.17 -2.36 3.62
N GLN A 138 20.84 -2.48 3.53
CA GLN A 138 19.95 -1.82 4.49
C GLN A 138 20.01 -2.50 5.86
N HIS A 139 19.72 -1.75 6.92
CA HIS A 139 19.42 -2.33 8.22
C HIS A 139 18.27 -3.36 8.12
N LEU A 140 18.32 -4.41 8.93
CA LEU A 140 17.23 -5.37 9.04
C LEU A 140 15.98 -4.69 9.59
N HIS A 141 14.84 -4.85 8.92
CA HIS A 141 13.59 -4.21 9.34
C HIS A 141 12.35 -5.03 8.98
N VAL A 142 11.21 -4.53 9.45
CA VAL A 142 9.86 -4.90 9.00
C VAL A 142 9.21 -3.65 8.41
N ASP A 143 8.29 -3.83 7.46
CA ASP A 143 7.53 -2.69 6.91
C ASP A 143 6.59 -2.12 7.97
N HIS A 144 6.02 -2.98 8.82
CA HIS A 144 5.19 -2.54 9.93
C HIS A 144 5.35 -3.44 11.16
N SER A 145 5.31 -2.82 12.33
CA SER A 145 5.35 -3.53 13.61
C SER A 145 4.14 -4.43 13.83
N ALA A 146 4.18 -5.28 14.85
CA ALA A 146 3.03 -6.08 15.24
C ALA A 146 1.81 -5.20 15.62
N LEU A 147 0.61 -5.56 15.14
CA LEU A 147 -0.64 -4.84 15.45
C LEU A 147 -1.00 -4.88 16.94
N PHE A 148 -0.65 -5.97 17.62
CA PHE A 148 -0.91 -6.21 19.04
C PHE A 148 0.43 -6.47 19.73
N GLY A 149 1.38 -5.53 19.60
CA GLY A 149 2.76 -5.69 20.08
C GLY A 149 2.88 -5.84 21.59
N GLU A 150 1.88 -5.36 22.34
CA GLU A 150 1.71 -5.57 23.78
C GLU A 150 1.35 -7.02 24.14
N MET A 151 0.78 -7.76 23.19
CA MET A 151 0.45 -9.17 23.37
C MET A 151 1.61 -10.04 22.90
N HIS A 152 2.42 -10.51 23.85
CA HIS A 152 3.54 -11.39 23.57
C HIS A 152 3.10 -12.63 22.75
N ASP A 153 3.82 -12.89 21.67
CA ASP A 153 3.67 -14.05 20.78
C ASP A 153 2.30 -14.20 20.07
N PHE A 154 1.39 -13.22 20.20
CA PHE A 154 0.08 -13.24 19.53
C PHE A 154 0.19 -13.10 18.00
N GLY A 155 1.23 -12.40 17.54
CA GLY A 155 1.51 -12.19 16.11
C GLY A 155 1.61 -13.47 15.29
N SER A 156 2.00 -14.59 15.93
CA SER A 156 2.13 -15.90 15.30
C SER A 156 0.81 -16.51 14.80
N PHE A 157 -0.34 -16.04 15.30
CA PHE A 157 -1.68 -16.51 14.93
C PHE A 157 -2.43 -15.56 14.01
N LEU A 158 -1.90 -14.34 13.80
CA LEU A 158 -2.62 -13.31 13.05
C LEU A 158 -2.55 -13.56 11.54
N PRO A 159 -3.69 -13.53 10.84
CA PRO A 159 -3.70 -13.53 9.38
C PRO A 159 -2.99 -12.27 8.86
N SER A 160 -2.50 -12.36 7.63
CA SER A 160 -1.93 -11.19 6.96
C SER A 160 -2.98 -10.09 6.80
N TYR A 161 -2.57 -8.87 7.12
CA TYR A 161 -3.39 -7.66 6.99
C TYR A 161 -2.85 -6.72 5.91
N ALA A 162 -1.56 -6.81 5.60
CA ALA A 162 -0.90 -6.06 4.54
C ALA A 162 0.28 -6.84 3.96
N ILE A 163 0.52 -6.63 2.67
CA ILE A 163 1.55 -7.28 1.85
C ILE A 163 2.32 -6.18 1.14
N THR A 164 3.65 -6.26 1.21
CA THR A 164 4.53 -5.55 0.29
C THR A 164 4.83 -6.46 -0.88
N LEU A 165 4.66 -5.94 -2.08
CA LEU A 165 4.91 -6.63 -3.34
C LEU A 165 5.93 -5.82 -4.14
N THR A 166 6.89 -6.51 -4.73
CA THR A 166 7.91 -5.92 -5.60
C THR A 166 8.06 -6.71 -6.89
N ILE A 167 8.27 -5.97 -7.97
CA ILE A 167 8.49 -6.46 -9.33
C ILE A 167 9.84 -5.91 -9.77
N PRO A 168 10.87 -6.76 -9.90
CA PRO A 168 12.16 -6.34 -10.43
C PRO A 168 12.02 -5.89 -11.88
N LEU A 169 12.55 -4.70 -12.21
CA LEU A 169 12.65 -4.24 -13.61
C LEU A 169 14.00 -4.62 -14.24
N VAL A 170 14.87 -5.26 -13.46
CA VAL A 170 16.15 -5.86 -13.85
C VAL A 170 16.31 -7.19 -13.13
N ASP A 171 17.19 -8.04 -13.65
CA ASP A 171 17.52 -9.31 -12.98
C ASP A 171 18.21 -9.08 -11.63
N LEU A 172 17.78 -9.82 -10.61
CA LEU A 172 18.35 -9.81 -9.27
C LEU A 172 19.33 -10.98 -9.11
N ASN A 173 20.50 -10.69 -8.57
CA ASN A 173 21.54 -11.66 -8.26
C ASN A 173 22.47 -11.12 -7.18
N GLU A 174 23.58 -11.81 -6.92
CA GLU A 174 24.57 -11.40 -5.92
C GLU A 174 25.27 -10.07 -6.23
N GLU A 175 25.38 -9.68 -7.50
CA GLU A 175 26.03 -8.44 -7.94
C GLU A 175 25.04 -7.27 -7.98
N THR A 176 23.91 -7.41 -8.67
CA THR A 176 22.86 -6.35 -8.71
C THR A 176 22.20 -6.16 -7.34
N GLY A 177 22.22 -7.20 -6.52
CA GLY A 177 21.56 -7.26 -5.23
C GLY A 177 20.11 -7.71 -5.34
N THR A 178 19.55 -8.11 -4.20
CA THR A 178 18.16 -8.54 -4.04
C THR A 178 17.58 -8.00 -2.74
N THR A 179 16.41 -8.49 -2.35
CA THR A 179 15.85 -8.32 -1.01
C THR A 179 16.08 -9.62 -0.25
N ALA A 180 16.92 -9.59 0.78
CA ALA A 180 17.04 -10.70 1.71
C ALA A 180 15.79 -10.75 2.59
N ILE A 181 15.16 -11.92 2.69
CA ILE A 181 13.89 -12.12 3.40
C ILE A 181 14.07 -13.30 4.35
N TRP A 182 13.61 -13.20 5.60
CA TRP A 182 13.68 -14.32 6.56
C TRP A 182 12.30 -14.98 6.70
N PRO A 183 12.06 -16.14 6.06
CA PRO A 183 10.77 -16.80 6.14
C PRO A 183 10.39 -17.16 7.58
N GLY A 184 9.11 -17.00 7.93
CA GLY A 184 8.53 -17.31 9.25
C GLY A 184 8.70 -16.19 10.28
N SER A 185 9.54 -15.20 10.02
CA SER A 185 9.85 -14.10 10.95
C SER A 185 8.66 -13.18 11.25
N HIS A 186 7.65 -13.12 10.38
CA HIS A 186 6.39 -12.38 10.59
C HIS A 186 5.64 -12.79 11.87
N ARG A 187 5.91 -14.00 12.36
CA ARG A 187 5.35 -14.52 13.62
C ARG A 187 5.97 -13.84 14.85
N ASN A 188 7.12 -13.20 14.69
CA ASN A 188 7.92 -12.55 15.74
C ASN A 188 8.37 -11.14 15.32
N ALA A 189 7.49 -10.36 14.69
CA ALA A 189 7.79 -9.03 14.14
C ALA A 189 8.38 -8.02 15.15
N SER A 190 8.14 -8.19 16.45
CA SER A 190 8.66 -7.32 17.51
C SER A 190 10.09 -7.65 17.96
N LYS A 191 10.67 -8.75 17.45
CA LYS A 191 11.97 -9.28 17.87
C LYS A 191 13.00 -9.19 16.75
N VAL A 192 12.90 -8.18 15.88
CA VAL A 192 13.92 -7.92 14.86
C VAL A 192 15.28 -7.82 15.57
N PRO A 193 16.27 -8.65 15.25
CA PRO A 193 17.58 -8.58 15.86
C PRO A 193 18.22 -7.21 15.66
N ASP A 194 18.90 -6.71 16.68
CA ASP A 194 19.72 -5.52 16.53
C ASP A 194 20.82 -5.80 15.50
N ASP A 195 20.95 -4.88 14.54
CA ASP A 195 21.92 -4.98 13.46
C ASP A 195 23.23 -4.29 13.87
N ASP A 196 24.18 -5.07 14.39
CA ASP A 196 25.50 -4.59 14.81
C ASP A 196 26.49 -4.40 13.64
N GLY A 197 25.98 -4.46 12.40
CA GLY A 197 26.77 -4.41 11.17
C GLY A 197 27.24 -5.78 10.68
N ASN A 198 27.12 -6.84 11.49
CA ASN A 198 27.48 -8.22 11.15
C ASN A 198 26.25 -9.13 10.96
N LEU A 199 25.16 -8.58 10.40
CA LEU A 199 23.96 -9.36 10.13
C LEU A 199 24.30 -10.62 9.30
N SER A 200 24.05 -11.77 9.89
CA SER A 200 24.14 -13.05 9.20
C SER A 200 22.91 -13.23 8.30
N TYR A 201 23.12 -13.56 7.02
CA TYR A 201 22.07 -14.04 6.13
C TYR A 201 21.68 -15.50 6.41
N GLU A 202 22.11 -16.06 7.54
CA GLU A 202 21.65 -17.37 7.99
C GLU A 202 20.11 -17.36 8.12
N HIS A 203 19.49 -18.37 7.53
CA HIS A 203 18.03 -18.51 7.38
C HIS A 203 17.34 -17.47 6.48
N ALA A 204 18.08 -16.53 5.89
CA ALA A 204 17.54 -15.66 4.86
C ALA A 204 17.43 -16.39 3.53
N VAL A 205 16.42 -16.04 2.75
CA VAL A 205 16.31 -16.30 1.32
C VAL A 205 16.77 -15.04 0.59
N LEU A 206 17.64 -15.20 -0.41
CA LEU A 206 18.10 -14.14 -1.29
C LEU A 206 17.68 -14.48 -2.72
N PRO A 207 16.45 -14.11 -3.15
CA PRO A 207 15.92 -14.52 -4.44
C PRO A 207 16.76 -14.01 -5.62
N LYS A 208 17.19 -14.92 -6.49
CA LYS A 208 17.72 -14.63 -7.84
C LYS A 208 16.60 -14.40 -8.85
N ALA A 209 15.73 -13.45 -8.52
CA ALA A 209 14.53 -13.15 -9.28
C ALA A 209 14.88 -12.57 -10.67
N LYS A 210 14.15 -13.01 -11.70
CA LYS A 210 14.24 -12.40 -13.03
C LYS A 210 13.38 -11.15 -13.10
N ALA A 211 13.71 -10.25 -14.04
CA ALA A 211 12.81 -9.15 -14.36
C ALA A 211 11.39 -9.69 -14.67
N GLY A 212 10.37 -9.12 -14.03
CA GLY A 212 8.98 -9.60 -14.16
C GLY A 212 8.55 -10.74 -13.26
N ASP A 213 9.46 -11.30 -12.46
CA ASP A 213 9.06 -12.08 -11.30
C ASP A 213 8.38 -11.17 -10.27
N CYS A 214 7.65 -11.78 -9.34
CA CYS A 214 7.00 -11.07 -8.25
C CYS A 214 7.52 -11.62 -6.92
N LEU A 215 8.15 -10.76 -6.13
CA LEU A 215 8.51 -11.04 -4.73
C LEU A 215 7.53 -10.32 -3.82
N MET A 216 6.92 -11.04 -2.88
CA MET A 216 6.00 -10.43 -1.93
C MET A 216 6.18 -11.00 -0.53
N TRP A 217 5.91 -10.19 0.48
CA TRP A 217 6.01 -10.58 1.88
C TRP A 217 4.96 -9.88 2.74
N ASP A 218 4.65 -10.51 3.87
CA ASP A 218 3.82 -9.91 4.91
C ASP A 218 4.56 -8.70 5.49
N PHE A 219 3.85 -7.62 5.79
CA PHE A 219 4.42 -6.40 6.38
C PHE A 219 5.30 -6.64 7.62
N ARG A 220 5.07 -7.75 8.31
CA ARG A 220 5.78 -8.15 9.53
C ARG A 220 7.03 -8.99 9.27
N THR A 221 7.28 -9.42 8.04
CA THR A 221 8.41 -10.28 7.70
C THR A 221 9.70 -9.47 7.74
N TRP A 222 10.71 -9.99 8.44
CA TRP A 222 12.03 -9.38 8.47
C TRP A 222 12.66 -9.44 7.10
N HIS A 223 13.16 -8.31 6.63
CA HIS A 223 13.82 -8.20 5.36
C HIS A 223 14.80 -7.02 5.33
N CYS A 224 15.72 -7.06 4.36
CA CYS A 224 16.58 -5.93 4.04
C CYS A 224 17.05 -6.00 2.58
N GLY A 225 17.26 -4.85 1.96
CA GLY A 225 17.92 -4.77 0.66
C GLY A 225 19.40 -5.13 0.79
N THR A 226 19.90 -6.00 -0.08
CA THR A 226 21.34 -6.32 -0.17
C THR A 226 22.07 -5.27 -1.02
N PRO A 227 23.41 -5.17 -0.90
CA PRO A 227 24.20 -4.22 -1.68
C PRO A 227 23.97 -4.33 -3.19
N ASN A 228 24.08 -3.20 -3.89
CA ASN A 228 24.17 -3.16 -5.34
C ASN A 228 25.63 -2.87 -5.72
N LEU A 229 26.30 -3.87 -6.26
CA LEU A 229 27.72 -3.82 -6.62
C LEU A 229 27.94 -3.45 -8.10
N THR A 230 26.87 -3.24 -8.85
CA THR A 230 26.93 -2.88 -10.28
C THR A 230 27.10 -1.39 -10.48
N ASP A 231 27.38 -0.99 -11.73
CA ASP A 231 27.46 0.39 -12.20
C ASP A 231 26.11 0.97 -12.63
N SER A 232 25.01 0.26 -12.34
CA SER A 232 23.65 0.63 -12.73
C SER A 232 22.67 0.55 -11.57
N ASP A 233 21.57 1.28 -11.66
CA ASP A 233 20.51 1.23 -10.66
C ASP A 233 19.80 -0.14 -10.67
N ARG A 234 19.39 -0.60 -9.48
CA ARG A 234 18.44 -1.72 -9.31
C ARG A 234 17.04 -1.17 -8.93
N PRO A 235 16.18 -0.87 -9.92
CA PRO A 235 14.80 -0.46 -9.67
C PRO A 235 13.86 -1.64 -9.43
N LEU A 236 13.10 -1.55 -8.34
CA LEU A 236 11.96 -2.41 -8.03
C LEU A 236 10.69 -1.57 -8.08
N LEU A 237 9.74 -1.92 -8.96
CA LEU A 237 8.39 -1.40 -8.85
C LEU A 237 7.75 -2.04 -7.62
N TYR A 238 7.17 -1.25 -6.72
CA TYR A 238 6.52 -1.77 -5.52
C TYR A 238 5.05 -1.37 -5.45
N MET A 239 4.29 -2.22 -4.76
CA MET A 239 2.91 -2.00 -4.39
C MET A 239 2.71 -2.51 -2.97
N THR A 240 2.02 -1.74 -2.14
CA THR A 240 1.50 -2.27 -0.88
C THR A 240 0.01 -2.51 -1.00
N LEU A 241 -0.42 -3.71 -0.64
CA LEU A 241 -1.83 -4.09 -0.58
C LEU A 241 -2.22 -4.38 0.85
N SER A 242 -3.43 -4.00 1.26
CA SER A 242 -3.94 -4.30 2.59
C SER A 242 -5.38 -4.74 2.56
N ARG A 243 -5.85 -5.29 3.68
CA ARG A 243 -7.29 -5.31 3.96
C ARG A 243 -7.79 -3.88 4.07
N SER A 244 -8.99 -3.60 3.58
CA SER A 244 -9.60 -2.26 3.55
C SER A 244 -9.73 -1.57 4.91
N TRP A 245 -9.76 -2.31 6.01
CA TRP A 245 -9.83 -1.75 7.36
C TRP A 245 -8.48 -1.30 7.92
N PHE A 246 -7.37 -1.72 7.31
CA PHE A 246 -6.03 -1.35 7.77
C PHE A 246 -5.62 -0.01 7.15
N GLU A 247 -5.04 0.86 7.97
CA GLU A 247 -4.50 2.16 7.56
C GLU A 247 -3.09 2.31 8.14
N ASP A 248 -2.09 2.45 7.28
CA ASP A 248 -0.68 2.56 7.70
C ASP A 248 -0.31 3.99 8.11
N ARG A 249 -0.87 4.45 9.23
CA ARG A 249 -0.60 5.78 9.75
C ARG A 249 0.85 5.96 10.20
N CYS A 250 1.49 4.90 10.66
CA CYS A 250 2.86 4.93 11.14
C CYS A 250 3.82 5.34 10.01
N ASN A 251 3.77 4.61 8.89
CA ASN A 251 4.63 4.91 7.74
C ASN A 251 4.19 6.18 7.01
N TYR A 252 2.88 6.42 6.89
CA TYR A 252 2.37 7.67 6.31
C TYR A 252 2.92 8.90 7.04
N ASN A 253 2.87 8.91 8.38
CA ASN A 253 3.41 10.02 9.18
C ASN A 253 4.94 10.10 9.11
N ARG A 254 5.63 8.95 9.17
CA ARG A 254 7.10 8.88 9.07
C ARG A 254 7.61 9.51 7.78
N LEU A 255 6.88 9.34 6.68
CA LEU A 255 7.25 9.89 5.37
C LEU A 255 6.57 11.21 5.03
N GLY A 256 6.00 11.91 6.01
CA GLY A 256 5.38 13.24 5.79
C GLY A 256 4.26 13.20 4.74
N GLY A 257 3.46 12.15 4.74
CA GLY A 257 2.32 11.96 3.86
C GLY A 257 2.65 11.55 2.42
N ARG A 258 3.91 11.21 2.11
CA ARG A 258 4.40 10.88 0.76
C ARG A 258 4.26 9.41 0.33
N PHE A 259 3.43 8.63 1.05
CA PHE A 259 2.96 7.31 0.59
C PHE A 259 1.59 7.32 -0.14
N PRO A 260 1.20 8.31 -0.96
CA PRO A 260 -0.09 8.23 -1.62
C PRO A 260 0.00 7.31 -2.84
N LEU A 261 -1.00 6.45 -3.00
CA LEU A 261 -1.36 5.92 -4.30
C LEU A 261 -1.88 7.07 -5.17
N LEU A 262 -1.08 7.56 -6.11
CA LEU A 262 -1.47 8.67 -6.99
C LEU A 262 -2.12 8.17 -8.28
N VAL A 263 -3.30 8.70 -8.59
CA VAL A 263 -4.07 8.34 -9.79
C VAL A 263 -4.63 9.59 -10.47
N SER A 264 -4.85 9.51 -11.79
CA SER A 264 -5.63 10.54 -12.51
C SER A 264 -7.14 10.26 -12.39
N GLN A 265 -7.99 11.29 -12.54
CA GLN A 265 -9.43 11.06 -12.70
C GLN A 265 -9.74 10.22 -13.92
N ASN A 266 -8.97 10.38 -15.01
CA ASN A 266 -9.21 9.61 -16.23
C ASN A 266 -8.98 8.13 -15.99
N PHE A 267 -7.92 7.76 -15.27
CA PHE A 267 -7.68 6.39 -14.81
C PHE A 267 -8.88 5.88 -13.99
N LEU A 268 -9.30 6.61 -12.95
CA LEU A 268 -10.42 6.19 -12.12
C LEU A 268 -11.76 6.09 -12.88
N LYS A 269 -12.01 6.97 -13.85
CA LYS A 269 -13.23 6.92 -14.69
C LYS A 269 -13.27 5.67 -15.56
N GLY A 270 -12.11 5.19 -16.01
CA GLY A 270 -11.98 3.96 -16.79
C GLY A 270 -12.24 2.68 -15.99
N LEU A 271 -12.25 2.75 -14.66
CA LEU A 271 -12.49 1.61 -13.79
C LEU A 271 -13.99 1.37 -13.53
N ASP A 272 -14.37 0.10 -13.48
CA ASP A 272 -15.68 -0.34 -13.00
C ASP A 272 -15.83 -0.13 -11.48
N HIS A 273 -17.03 -0.43 -10.96
CA HIS A 273 -17.36 -0.23 -9.55
C HIS A 273 -16.49 -1.06 -8.59
N ASP A 274 -16.15 -2.30 -8.94
CA ASP A 274 -15.38 -3.18 -8.08
C ASP A 274 -13.89 -2.89 -8.16
N GLN A 275 -13.38 -2.54 -9.34
CA GLN A 275 -12.03 -2.04 -9.55
C GLN A 275 -11.79 -0.75 -8.76
N LYS A 276 -12.76 0.18 -8.73
CA LYS A 276 -12.64 1.41 -7.91
C LYS A 276 -12.44 1.13 -6.42
N LYS A 277 -12.97 0.02 -5.89
CA LYS A 277 -12.76 -0.35 -4.48
C LYS A 277 -11.30 -0.62 -4.18
N LEU A 278 -10.53 -1.12 -5.15
CA LEU A 278 -9.10 -1.37 -5.00
C LEU A 278 -8.30 -0.07 -4.79
N PHE A 279 -8.81 1.07 -5.27
CA PHE A 279 -8.15 2.37 -5.24
C PHE A 279 -8.74 3.32 -4.19
N GLN A 280 -9.40 2.80 -3.14
CA GLN A 280 -10.02 3.63 -2.09
C GLN A 280 -9.03 4.51 -1.31
N ALA A 281 -7.76 4.10 -1.21
CA ALA A 281 -6.70 4.90 -0.59
C ALA A 281 -6.02 5.88 -1.57
N ALA A 282 -6.48 5.96 -2.82
CA ALA A 282 -5.84 6.78 -3.83
C ALA A 282 -6.11 8.29 -3.64
N SER A 283 -5.09 9.09 -3.91
CA SER A 283 -5.21 10.54 -4.06
C SER A 283 -5.24 10.91 -5.55
N ILE A 284 -6.18 11.77 -5.92
CA ILE A 284 -6.33 12.26 -7.30
C ILE A 284 -5.34 13.40 -7.54
N CYS A 285 -4.58 13.33 -8.64
CA CYS A 285 -3.53 14.29 -8.98
C CYS A 285 -3.70 14.94 -10.37
N ASP A 286 -4.92 15.21 -10.84
CA ASP A 286 -5.11 15.83 -12.16
C ASP A 286 -4.51 17.24 -12.22
N GLY A 287 -3.65 17.47 -13.20
CA GLY A 287 -2.94 18.74 -13.40
C GLY A 287 -1.63 18.88 -12.61
N TYR A 288 -1.19 17.84 -11.90
CA TYR A 288 0.05 17.85 -11.14
C TYR A 288 1.24 17.35 -11.95
N GLN A 289 2.34 18.11 -11.94
CA GLN A 289 3.64 17.52 -12.20
C GLN A 289 4.16 16.87 -10.91
N PRO A 290 5.01 15.83 -11.00
CA PRO A 290 5.60 15.18 -9.83
C PRO A 290 6.23 16.18 -8.82
N GLY A 291 6.59 17.38 -9.27
CA GLY A 291 7.08 18.50 -8.48
C GLY A 291 6.11 19.18 -7.49
N ASP A 292 4.79 19.08 -7.71
CA ASP A 292 3.81 19.93 -7.03
C ASP A 292 3.29 19.35 -5.69
N LEU A 293 3.70 18.12 -5.34
CA LEU A 293 3.15 17.30 -4.22
C LEU A 293 3.16 17.97 -2.84
N MET A 294 4.05 18.95 -2.63
CA MET A 294 4.30 19.55 -1.31
C MET A 294 3.30 20.63 -0.87
N ARG A 295 2.26 20.97 -1.65
CA ARG A 295 1.28 22.02 -1.27
C ARG A 295 -0.02 21.50 -0.64
N PHE A 296 -0.24 20.20 -0.58
CA PHE A 296 -1.52 19.66 -0.07
C PHE A 296 -1.63 19.54 1.47
N GLU A 297 -0.54 19.70 2.22
CA GLU A 297 -0.64 19.84 3.68
C GLU A 297 -1.17 21.22 4.11
N GLY A 298 -1.01 22.25 3.27
CA GLY A 298 -1.40 23.61 3.61
C GLY A 298 -2.87 23.93 3.36
N VAL A 299 -3.56 23.24 2.45
CA VAL A 299 -4.93 23.61 2.07
C VAL A 299 -5.98 22.76 2.79
N LEU A 300 -5.71 21.47 3.04
CA LEU A 300 -6.67 20.63 3.76
C LEU A 300 -6.67 20.90 5.27
N LEU A 301 -5.51 21.19 5.90
CA LEU A 301 -5.41 21.60 7.32
C LEU A 301 -5.78 23.07 7.57
N VAL A 302 -5.82 23.92 6.54
CA VAL A 302 -6.36 25.27 6.67
C VAL A 302 -7.88 25.29 6.48
N LEU A 303 -8.43 24.35 5.70
CA LEU A 303 -9.88 24.12 5.58
C LEU A 303 -10.45 23.30 6.77
N LEU A 304 -9.66 22.38 7.33
CA LEU A 304 -9.93 21.69 8.58
C LEU A 304 -8.99 22.23 9.65
N ARG A 305 -9.40 23.25 10.43
CA ARG A 305 -8.66 23.68 11.64
C ARG A 305 -8.62 22.53 12.67
N VAL A 306 -7.74 21.56 12.45
CA VAL A 306 -7.39 20.49 13.37
C VAL A 306 -6.13 20.97 14.07
N ASN A 307 -6.23 21.25 15.38
CA ASN A 307 -5.05 21.57 16.16
C ASN A 307 -4.21 20.30 16.41
N ARG A 308 -2.96 20.47 16.83
CA ARG A 308 -1.99 19.39 17.12
C ARG A 308 -2.42 18.38 18.22
N HIS A 309 -3.63 18.50 18.75
CA HIS A 309 -4.22 17.59 19.74
C HIS A 309 -5.47 16.86 19.21
N GLY A 310 -5.76 16.89 17.89
CA GLY A 310 -6.74 16.01 17.25
C GLY A 310 -8.22 16.41 17.42
N TRP A 311 -8.52 17.67 17.76
CA TRP A 311 -9.90 18.14 17.89
C TRP A 311 -10.40 18.80 16.59
N ILE A 312 -11.55 18.32 16.09
CA ILE A 312 -12.30 18.95 14.99
C ILE A 312 -13.32 19.91 15.62
N HIS A 313 -13.18 21.21 15.39
CA HIS A 313 -14.10 22.21 15.97
C HIS A 313 -15.30 22.56 15.09
N HIS A 314 -15.32 22.22 13.79
CA HIS A 314 -16.42 22.54 12.88
C HIS A 314 -16.63 21.49 11.79
N ALA A 315 -17.89 21.26 11.41
CA ALA A 315 -18.28 20.41 10.28
C ALA A 315 -17.78 21.01 8.95
N VAL A 316 -17.31 20.17 8.04
CA VAL A 316 -16.76 20.56 6.74
C VAL A 316 -17.76 20.29 5.63
N SER A 317 -18.07 21.31 4.83
CA SER A 317 -18.79 21.18 3.57
C SER A 317 -17.80 21.17 2.40
N ILE A 318 -17.97 20.25 1.45
CA ILE A 318 -17.28 20.25 0.16
C ILE A 318 -18.23 20.89 -0.87
N GLU A 319 -17.74 21.90 -1.58
CA GLU A 319 -18.52 22.68 -2.55
C GLU A 319 -18.28 22.14 -3.97
N ALA A 320 -19.35 21.76 -4.67
CA ALA A 320 -19.32 21.55 -6.13
C ALA A 320 -20.03 22.72 -6.80
N LYS A 321 -19.33 23.42 -7.70
CA LYS A 321 -19.85 24.60 -8.41
C LYS A 321 -20.73 24.20 -9.58
N LYS A 322 -21.99 24.68 -9.59
CA LYS A 322 -22.57 25.43 -10.71
C LYS A 322 -23.84 26.16 -10.28
N ASP A 323 -23.97 27.39 -10.77
CA ASP A 323 -25.19 28.22 -10.80
C ASP A 323 -25.66 28.90 -9.49
N GLY A 324 -24.78 29.76 -8.96
CA GLY A 324 -25.13 31.18 -8.77
C GLY A 324 -26.31 31.57 -7.87
N ALA A 325 -26.44 31.02 -6.65
CA ALA A 325 -26.99 31.73 -5.48
C ALA A 325 -26.68 30.97 -4.18
N VAL A 326 -25.83 31.53 -3.31
CA VAL A 326 -25.51 30.94 -1.99
C VAL A 326 -26.56 31.37 -0.97
N LYS A 327 -27.21 30.41 -0.30
CA LYS A 327 -28.01 30.69 0.89
C LYS A 327 -27.41 29.97 2.10
N THR A 328 -26.78 30.74 2.97
CA THR A 328 -26.20 30.26 4.24
C THR A 328 -27.33 29.90 5.21
N MET A 329 -27.32 28.69 5.75
CA MET A 329 -28.13 28.30 6.90
C MET A 329 -27.19 27.87 8.03
N LEU A 330 -27.14 28.68 9.09
CA LEU A 330 -26.47 28.29 10.33
C LEU A 330 -27.35 27.26 11.05
N PRO A 331 -26.81 26.15 11.58
CA PRO A 331 -27.52 25.37 12.57
C PRO A 331 -27.76 26.26 13.79
N ARG A 332 -29.03 26.52 14.09
CA ARG A 332 -29.40 27.16 15.34
C ARG A 332 -29.31 26.08 16.43
N GLU A 333 -28.59 26.43 17.48
CA GLU A 333 -28.55 25.80 18.80
C GLU A 333 -27.32 24.95 19.17
N ASN A 334 -26.87 25.30 20.36
CA ASN A 334 -25.64 24.95 21.04
C ASN A 334 -25.81 23.56 21.66
N ALA A 335 -25.17 22.52 21.10
CA ALA A 335 -25.31 21.14 21.58
C ALA A 335 -24.60 20.86 22.93
N SER A 336 -24.31 21.89 23.72
CA SER A 336 -23.63 21.80 25.02
C SER A 336 -24.57 21.49 26.19
N HIS A 337 -25.83 21.13 25.98
CA HIS A 337 -26.83 20.92 27.05
C HIS A 337 -27.38 19.50 27.20
N HIS A 338 -26.92 18.53 26.40
CA HIS A 338 -27.29 17.13 26.62
C HIS A 338 -26.03 16.29 26.78
N GLY A 339 -25.77 15.86 28.02
CA GLY A 339 -24.59 15.10 28.45
C GLY A 339 -24.52 13.66 27.92
N HIS A 340 -24.64 13.47 26.61
CA HIS A 340 -24.42 12.19 25.94
C HIS A 340 -23.55 12.37 24.70
N ARG A 341 -22.47 11.58 24.62
CA ARG A 341 -21.58 11.49 23.45
C ARG A 341 -22.25 10.64 22.37
N LEU A 342 -22.95 11.29 21.44
CA LEU A 342 -23.38 10.67 20.18
C LEU A 342 -23.17 11.68 19.06
N PHE A 343 -22.01 11.60 18.40
CA PHE A 343 -21.80 12.27 17.12
C PHE A 343 -22.33 11.35 16.02
N ALA A 344 -23.56 11.59 15.57
CA ALA A 344 -24.00 11.12 14.27
C ALA A 344 -23.64 12.20 13.25
N ALA A 345 -22.68 11.93 12.38
CA ALA A 345 -22.46 12.76 11.20
C ALA A 345 -23.64 12.53 10.25
N VAL A 346 -24.52 13.53 10.09
CA VAL A 346 -25.57 13.51 9.08
C VAL A 346 -24.96 14.02 7.78
N PHE A 347 -24.74 13.12 6.82
CA PHE A 347 -24.39 13.50 5.46
C PHE A 347 -25.69 13.78 4.69
N LEU A 348 -25.90 15.04 4.29
CA LEU A 348 -26.94 15.39 3.32
C LEU A 348 -26.33 15.34 1.92
N ILE A 349 -26.73 14.34 1.14
CA ILE A 349 -26.43 14.27 -0.29
C ILE A 349 -27.55 15.05 -1.00
N CYS A 350 -27.22 16.12 -1.72
CA CYS A 350 -28.18 16.78 -2.61
C CYS A 350 -28.39 15.89 -3.84
N GLY A 351 -29.55 15.25 -3.94
CA GLY A 351 -30.04 14.63 -5.17
C GLY A 351 -30.69 15.69 -6.06
N ASP A 352 -30.53 15.54 -7.38
CA ASP A 352 -31.22 16.34 -8.38
C ASP A 352 -32.73 16.03 -8.35
N GLN A 353 -33.59 16.94 -8.79
CA GLN A 353 -35.06 16.83 -8.61
C GLN A 353 -35.73 15.64 -9.31
N ASP A 354 -34.98 14.81 -10.03
CA ASP A 354 -35.46 13.62 -10.73
C ASP A 354 -34.95 12.28 -10.14
N ASP A 355 -34.20 12.28 -9.02
CA ASP A 355 -33.76 11.04 -8.37
C ASP A 355 -34.84 10.44 -7.45
N MET A 356 -35.41 9.32 -7.89
CA MET A 356 -36.48 8.54 -7.21
C MET A 356 -36.10 7.92 -5.85
N LEU A 357 -34.93 8.23 -5.28
CA LEU A 357 -34.47 7.73 -3.98
C LEU A 357 -34.80 8.65 -2.79
N ALA A 358 -35.41 9.82 -3.01
CA ALA A 358 -35.83 10.72 -1.93
C ALA A 358 -37.13 10.30 -1.19
N GLN A 359 -37.77 9.19 -1.58
CA GLN A 359 -38.99 8.68 -0.94
C GLN A 359 -38.78 7.32 -0.28
N SER A 360 -37.94 7.24 0.75
CA SER A 360 -38.13 6.22 1.78
C SER A 360 -37.46 6.62 3.09
N GLY A 361 -38.24 6.64 4.17
CA GLY A 361 -37.71 6.36 5.50
C GLY A 361 -37.62 7.50 6.52
N THR A 362 -38.69 8.26 6.74
CA THR A 362 -38.98 8.79 8.08
C THR A 362 -40.12 7.98 8.70
N PHE A 363 -39.81 6.76 9.16
CA PHE A 363 -40.61 6.12 10.19
C PHE A 363 -39.95 6.41 11.54
N ALA A 364 -40.63 7.21 12.36
CA ALA A 364 -40.21 7.56 13.70
C ALA A 364 -40.13 6.32 14.59
N SER A 365 -38.93 5.92 15.01
CA SER A 365 -38.75 5.05 16.17
C SER A 365 -38.83 5.92 17.44
N ARG A 366 -39.98 5.85 18.12
CA ARG A 366 -40.14 6.35 19.50
C ARG A 366 -39.24 5.54 20.42
N ILE A 367 -38.24 6.17 21.03
CA ILE A 367 -37.49 5.59 22.16
C ILE A 367 -38.19 6.03 23.45
N ASN A 368 -38.71 5.04 24.19
CA ASN A 368 -39.32 5.20 25.50
C ASN A 368 -38.30 5.73 26.53
N GLN A 369 -38.71 6.72 27.32
CA GLN A 369 -37.94 7.24 28.46
C GLN A 369 -37.83 6.20 29.60
N PRO A 370 -36.72 6.16 30.36
CA PRO A 370 -36.68 5.44 31.63
C PRO A 370 -37.32 6.27 32.75
N LEU A 371 -38.25 5.64 33.48
CA LEU A 371 -38.82 6.12 34.73
C LEU A 371 -37.73 6.24 35.81
N VAL A 372 -37.54 7.45 36.33
CA VAL A 372 -36.80 7.67 37.58
C VAL A 372 -37.73 7.34 38.76
N ALA A 373 -37.28 6.42 39.60
CA ALA A 373 -37.93 6.03 40.84
C ALA A 373 -37.79 7.13 41.91
N PHE A 374 -38.89 7.46 42.57
CA PHE A 374 -38.90 8.16 43.86
C PHE A 374 -39.04 7.13 44.99
N ARG A 375 -37.98 6.97 45.80
CA ARG A 375 -38.00 7.18 47.25
C ARG A 375 -36.61 7.02 47.84
#